data_AF-A0A2Z3HQH6-F1
#
_entry.id   AF-A0A2Z3HQH6-F1
#
_cell.length_a   1.000
_cell.length_b   1.000
_cell.length_c   1.000
_cell.angle_alpha   90.00
_cell.angle_beta   90.00
_cell.angle_gamma   90.00
#
_symmetry.space_group_name_H-M   'P 1'
#
loop_
_entity.id
_entity.type
_entity.pdbx_description
1 polymer ?
#
loop_
_entity_poly.entity_id
_entity_poly.type
_entity_poly.pdbx_seq_one_letter_code
_entity_poly.pdbx_strand_id
1 'polypeptide(L)'
;MGNKKPRPGKTLSHGPPENQPWFWVTKAMLGSITYRALGINARRVLDAALYEHMSHGGAENGNLGLTYDQLAAWGVNRADVRKALAEVFATGFLRRTREGAFTLGGRIQARYALTWLPTGVWPGGGPATHDWIEVLDRLGKAGIGSVAQAKLWLRAEVETFSRSKPAGQKQKLAPHLKIVRTSNEGRVR
;
A
#
# COMPACT_ATOMS: atom_id res chain seq x y z
N MET A 1 2.90 -35.44 8.21
CA MET A 1 1.52 -35.26 7.70
C MET A 1 0.54 -35.86 8.70
N GLY A 2 -0.17 -35.04 9.44
CA GLY A 2 -1.19 -35.48 10.40
C GLY A 2 -2.33 -34.47 10.38
N ASN A 3 -3.22 -34.59 9.39
CA ASN A 3 -4.36 -33.68 9.24
C ASN A 3 -5.39 -34.04 10.32
N LYS A 4 -5.31 -33.40 11.50
CA LYS A 4 -6.33 -33.58 12.55
C LYS A 4 -7.64 -33.01 12.02
N LYS A 5 -8.61 -33.89 11.73
CA LYS A 5 -9.99 -33.47 11.41
C LYS A 5 -10.52 -32.62 12.57
N PRO A 6 -11.18 -31.47 12.30
CA PRO A 6 -11.75 -30.65 13.35
C PRO A 6 -12.84 -31.44 14.09
N ARG A 7 -12.86 -31.32 15.43
CA ARG A 7 -13.85 -31.99 16.28
C ARG A 7 -15.24 -31.43 15.96
N PRO A 8 -16.26 -32.27 15.72
CA PRO A 8 -17.61 -31.79 15.52
C PRO A 8 -18.14 -31.21 16.83
N GLY A 9 -18.57 -29.94 16.82
CA GLY A 9 -19.20 -29.29 17.97
C GLY A 9 -18.61 -27.95 18.43
N LYS A 10 -17.56 -27.42 17.80
CA LYS A 10 -17.21 -26.00 17.97
C LYS A 10 -17.95 -25.17 16.92
N THR A 11 -18.64 -24.14 17.37
CA THR A 11 -19.30 -23.08 16.60
C THR A 11 -18.53 -22.78 15.32
N LEU A 12 -19.26 -22.63 14.19
CA LEU A 12 -18.73 -22.08 12.94
C LEU A 12 -18.28 -20.63 13.22
N SER A 13 -17.12 -20.44 13.84
CA SER A 13 -16.59 -19.11 14.07
C SER A 13 -16.12 -18.59 12.73
N HIS A 14 -16.67 -17.44 12.30
CA HIS A 14 -16.19 -16.69 11.14
C HIS A 14 -14.83 -16.00 11.43
N GLY A 15 -14.00 -16.63 12.25
CA GLY A 15 -12.69 -16.15 12.62
C GLY A 15 -11.66 -16.39 11.51
N PRO A 16 -10.49 -15.77 11.62
CA PRO A 16 -9.39 -16.03 10.70
C PRO A 16 -8.98 -17.51 10.71
N PRO A 17 -8.36 -17.99 9.61
CA PRO A 17 -7.79 -19.33 9.58
C PRO A 17 -6.75 -19.50 10.69
N GLU A 18 -6.76 -20.66 11.33
CA GLU A 18 -5.77 -20.99 12.35
C GLU A 18 -4.40 -21.25 11.70
N ASN A 19 -3.32 -20.76 12.34
CA ASN A 19 -1.93 -20.99 11.93
C ASN A 19 -1.58 -20.54 10.49
N GLN A 20 -2.34 -19.61 9.92
CA GLN A 20 -2.05 -19.03 8.60
C GLN A 20 -2.04 -17.50 8.69
N PRO A 21 -1.09 -16.82 8.04
CA PRO A 21 -1.18 -15.38 7.84
C PRO A 21 -2.44 -15.03 7.07
N TRP A 22 -3.04 -13.90 7.42
CA TRP A 22 -4.28 -13.42 6.84
C TRP A 22 -4.32 -11.90 6.94
N PHE A 23 -5.25 -11.30 6.20
CA PHE A 23 -5.49 -9.86 6.24
C PHE A 23 -6.99 -9.58 6.26
N TRP A 24 -7.36 -8.49 6.92
CA TRP A 24 -8.73 -8.00 6.87
C TRP A 24 -8.88 -6.99 5.74
N VAL A 25 -10.03 -7.06 5.06
CA VAL A 25 -10.55 -5.94 4.26
C VAL A 25 -11.95 -5.64 4.74
N THR A 26 -12.24 -4.36 4.95
CA THR A 26 -13.56 -3.93 5.40
C THR A 26 -14.54 -3.82 4.24
N LYS A 27 -15.84 -3.95 4.54
CA LYS A 27 -16.92 -3.68 3.56
C LYS A 27 -16.79 -2.29 2.93
N ALA A 28 -16.44 -1.28 3.73
CA ALA A 28 -16.27 0.09 3.26
C ALA A 28 -15.15 0.21 2.22
N MET A 29 -14.02 -0.47 2.43
CA MET A 29 -12.93 -0.50 1.46
C MET A 29 -13.35 -1.18 0.16
N LEU A 30 -13.90 -2.40 0.21
CA LEU A 30 -14.34 -3.12 -1.00
C LEU A 30 -15.42 -2.37 -1.78
N GLY A 31 -16.35 -1.73 -1.07
CA GLY A 31 -17.45 -0.97 -1.66
C GLY A 31 -17.04 0.41 -2.18
N SER A 32 -15.87 0.92 -1.78
CA SER A 32 -15.44 2.25 -2.18
C SER A 32 -15.26 2.38 -3.70
N ILE A 33 -15.54 3.58 -4.21
CA ILE A 33 -15.38 3.88 -5.64
C ILE A 33 -13.90 3.85 -6.06
N THR A 34 -12.97 4.20 -5.17
CA THR A 34 -11.53 4.19 -5.43
C THR A 34 -10.98 2.77 -5.55
N TYR A 35 -11.36 1.85 -4.65
CA TYR A 35 -10.94 0.45 -4.71
C TYR A 35 -11.49 -0.26 -5.96
N ARG A 36 -12.74 0.04 -6.34
CA ARG A 36 -13.39 -0.52 -7.54
C ARG A 36 -12.91 0.12 -8.85
N ALA A 37 -12.30 1.31 -8.80
CA ALA A 37 -11.74 1.98 -9.97
C ALA A 37 -10.36 1.46 -10.37
N LEU A 38 -9.61 0.83 -9.45
CA LEU A 38 -8.29 0.27 -9.70
C LEU A 38 -8.29 -0.68 -10.91
N GLY A 39 -7.31 -0.52 -11.80
CA GLY A 39 -7.07 -1.45 -12.90
C GLY A 39 -6.52 -2.79 -12.42
N ILE A 40 -6.55 -3.80 -13.29
CA ILE A 40 -6.14 -5.17 -12.96
C ILE A 40 -4.70 -5.23 -12.43
N ASN A 41 -3.77 -4.51 -13.08
CA ASN A 41 -2.38 -4.46 -12.65
C ASN A 41 -2.21 -3.74 -11.30
N ALA A 42 -2.99 -2.69 -11.04
CA ALA A 42 -2.98 -1.99 -9.76
C ALA A 42 -3.54 -2.87 -8.62
N ARG A 43 -4.57 -3.68 -8.92
CA ARG A 43 -5.07 -4.71 -7.99
C ARG A 43 -4.01 -5.76 -7.67
N ARG A 44 -3.29 -6.26 -8.68
CA ARG A 44 -2.15 -7.19 -8.47
C ARG A 44 -1.03 -6.58 -7.62
N VAL A 45 -0.72 -5.30 -7.81
CA VAL A 45 0.24 -4.58 -6.95
C VAL A 45 -0.23 -4.54 -5.50
N LEU A 46 -1.52 -4.24 -5.28
CA LEU A 46 -2.08 -4.21 -3.93
C LEU A 46 -2.07 -5.61 -3.29
N ASP A 47 -2.42 -6.65 -4.05
CA ASP A 47 -2.40 -8.04 -3.59
C ASP A 47 -0.96 -8.49 -3.26
N ALA A 48 0.03 -8.11 -4.07
CA ALA A 48 1.44 -8.36 -3.79
C ALA A 48 1.90 -7.68 -2.49
N ALA A 49 1.45 -6.44 -2.23
CA ALA A 49 1.75 -5.72 -0.99
C ALA A 49 1.13 -6.41 0.23
N LEU A 50 -0.10 -6.92 0.10
CA LEU A 50 -0.77 -7.68 1.16
C LEU A 50 -0.05 -8.99 1.45
N TYR A 51 0.40 -9.68 0.39
CA TYR A 51 1.16 -10.90 0.52
C TYR A 51 2.51 -10.68 1.19
N GLU A 52 3.27 -9.65 0.79
CA GLU A 52 4.53 -9.26 1.43
C GLU A 52 4.31 -8.99 2.93
N HIS A 53 3.27 -8.22 3.26
CA HIS A 53 2.93 -7.91 4.65
C HIS A 53 2.63 -9.18 5.47
N MET A 54 1.83 -10.08 4.92
CA MET A 54 1.52 -11.37 5.54
C MET A 54 2.76 -12.28 5.66
N SER A 55 3.68 -12.22 4.69
CA SER A 55 4.94 -12.97 4.71
C SER A 55 5.87 -12.50 5.83
N HIS A 56 5.74 -11.24 6.27
CA HIS A 56 6.41 -10.69 7.45
C HIS A 56 5.62 -10.90 8.75
N GLY A 57 4.68 -11.83 8.79
CA GLY A 57 3.84 -12.08 9.97
C GLY A 57 2.93 -10.91 10.34
N GLY A 58 2.74 -9.94 9.44
CA GLY A 58 1.92 -8.75 9.66
C GLY A 58 2.53 -7.67 10.56
N ALA A 59 3.86 -7.69 10.79
CA ALA A 59 4.54 -6.74 11.68
C ALA A 59 5.29 -5.62 10.96
N GLU A 60 5.74 -5.87 9.72
CA GLU A 60 6.68 -5.00 9.00
C GLU A 60 5.99 -4.05 7.99
N ASN A 61 4.76 -3.63 8.28
CA ASN A 61 4.09 -2.63 7.44
C ASN A 61 4.89 -1.31 7.46
N GLY A 62 5.19 -0.77 6.28
CA GLY A 62 6.14 0.34 6.12
C GLY A 62 7.53 -0.07 5.67
N ASN A 63 7.84 -1.37 5.69
CA ASN A 63 9.07 -1.95 5.15
C ASN A 63 8.80 -2.95 4.01
N LEU A 64 7.64 -2.83 3.33
CA LEU A 64 7.25 -3.75 2.27
C LEU A 64 8.10 -3.52 1.01
N GLY A 65 8.72 -4.58 0.49
CA GLY A 65 9.49 -4.57 -0.75
C GLY A 65 8.66 -4.99 -1.96
N LEU A 66 8.53 -4.12 -2.96
CA LEU A 66 7.84 -4.44 -4.22
C LEU A 66 8.77 -4.16 -5.40
N THR A 67 9.70 -5.08 -5.65
CA THR A 67 10.59 -4.98 -6.81
C THR A 67 9.83 -5.23 -8.12
N TYR A 68 10.39 -4.75 -9.23
CA TYR A 68 9.80 -5.00 -10.55
C TYR A 68 9.73 -6.49 -10.88
N ASP A 69 10.70 -7.28 -10.42
CA ASP A 69 10.75 -8.73 -10.66
C ASP A 69 9.68 -9.45 -9.84
N GLN A 70 9.50 -9.09 -8.56
CA GLN A 70 8.40 -9.60 -7.74
C GLN A 70 7.05 -9.25 -8.39
N LEU A 71 6.84 -8.00 -8.79
CA LEU A 71 5.58 -7.59 -9.41
C LEU A 71 5.33 -8.30 -10.75
N ALA A 72 6.38 -8.56 -11.53
CA ALA A 72 6.28 -9.38 -12.74
C ALA A 72 5.86 -10.82 -12.43
N ALA A 73 6.42 -11.44 -11.38
CA ALA A 73 6.00 -12.75 -10.91
C ALA A 73 4.54 -12.78 -10.42
N TRP A 74 4.05 -11.65 -9.91
CA TRP A 74 2.63 -11.43 -9.58
C TRP A 74 1.74 -11.12 -10.80
N GLY A 75 2.29 -11.22 -12.02
CA GLY A 75 1.55 -11.05 -13.27
C GLY A 75 1.35 -9.60 -13.69
N VAL A 76 2.11 -8.65 -13.15
CA VAL A 76 2.13 -7.26 -13.62
C VAL A 76 3.11 -7.14 -14.78
N ASN A 77 2.65 -6.69 -15.95
CA ASN A 77 3.58 -6.40 -17.04
C ASN A 77 4.58 -5.32 -16.59
N ARG A 78 5.89 -5.55 -16.81
CA ARG A 78 6.96 -4.62 -16.42
C ARG A 78 6.72 -3.19 -16.93
N ALA A 79 6.17 -3.04 -18.13
CA ALA A 79 5.84 -1.73 -18.70
C ALA A 79 4.72 -1.01 -17.92
N ASP A 80 3.82 -1.77 -17.29
CA ASP A 80 2.69 -1.26 -16.53
C ASP A 80 2.98 -1.08 -15.03
N VAL A 81 4.10 -1.59 -14.51
CA VAL A 81 4.44 -1.52 -13.07
C VAL A 81 4.37 -0.09 -12.54
N ARG A 82 4.97 0.87 -13.27
CA ARG A 82 4.96 2.28 -12.87
C ARG A 82 3.53 2.84 -12.81
N LYS A 83 2.72 2.54 -13.82
CA LYS A 83 1.32 2.95 -13.92
C LYS A 83 0.49 2.34 -12.79
N ALA A 84 0.65 1.04 -12.56
CA ALA A 84 -0.05 0.30 -11.52
C ALA A 84 0.28 0.85 -10.12
N LEU A 85 1.56 1.09 -9.82
CA LEU A 85 1.96 1.74 -8.56
C LEU A 85 1.35 3.14 -8.43
N ALA A 86 1.35 3.94 -9.51
CA ALA A 86 0.74 5.27 -9.50
C ALA A 86 -0.76 5.20 -9.18
N GLU A 87 -1.50 4.23 -9.72
CA GLU A 87 -2.92 4.03 -9.41
C GLU A 87 -3.14 3.72 -7.92
N VAL A 88 -2.35 2.80 -7.34
CA VAL A 88 -2.49 2.42 -5.93
C VAL A 88 -2.08 3.56 -4.99
N PHE A 89 -1.09 4.38 -5.37
CA PHE A 89 -0.74 5.60 -4.62
C PHE A 89 -1.83 6.67 -4.72
N ALA A 90 -2.35 6.93 -5.92
CA ALA A 90 -3.37 7.96 -6.12
C ALA A 90 -4.66 7.65 -5.35
N THR A 91 -5.03 6.37 -5.27
CA THR A 91 -6.20 5.91 -4.50
C THR A 91 -5.96 5.87 -2.98
N GLY A 92 -4.72 6.06 -2.52
CA GLY A 92 -4.38 6.11 -1.11
C GLY A 92 -4.35 4.73 -0.42
N PHE A 93 -4.35 3.61 -1.14
CA PHE A 93 -4.26 2.28 -0.51
C PHE A 93 -2.82 1.89 -0.15
N LEU A 94 -1.85 2.44 -0.88
CA LEU A 94 -0.42 2.21 -0.64
C LEU A 94 0.28 3.57 -0.54
N ARG A 95 1.30 3.64 0.30
CA ARG A 95 2.16 4.80 0.48
C ARG A 95 3.62 4.39 0.31
N ARG A 96 4.43 5.25 -0.30
CA ARG A 96 5.89 5.10 -0.26
C ARG A 96 6.44 5.65 1.05
N THR A 97 7.10 4.81 1.82
CA THR A 97 7.74 5.16 3.11
C THR A 97 9.22 5.46 2.96
N ARG A 98 9.88 4.85 1.97
CA ARG A 98 11.28 5.12 1.63
C ARG A 98 11.48 5.18 0.12
N GLU A 99 12.24 6.17 -0.32
CA GLU A 99 12.67 6.26 -1.71
C GLU A 99 13.67 5.15 -2.07
N GLY A 100 13.57 4.68 -3.32
CA GLY A 100 14.62 3.87 -3.91
C GLY A 100 15.74 4.78 -4.41
N ALA A 101 16.99 4.36 -4.28
CA ALA A 101 18.14 5.12 -4.74
C ALA A 101 19.21 4.19 -5.30
N PHE A 102 20.03 4.72 -6.20
CA PHE A 102 21.29 4.09 -6.59
C PHE A 102 22.42 4.85 -5.91
N THR A 103 23.22 4.16 -5.10
CA THR A 103 24.36 4.73 -4.40
C THR A 103 25.64 4.00 -4.80
N LEU A 104 26.81 4.52 -4.40
CA LEU A 104 28.10 3.89 -4.69
C LEU A 104 28.20 2.45 -4.18
N GLY A 105 27.46 2.12 -3.11
CA GLY A 105 27.39 0.79 -2.50
C GLY A 105 26.26 -0.11 -3.03
N GLY A 106 25.55 0.30 -4.09
CA GLY A 106 24.51 -0.50 -4.73
C GLY A 106 23.12 0.13 -4.71
N ARG A 107 22.09 -0.70 -4.90
CA ARG A 107 20.71 -0.24 -5.06
C ARG A 107 19.95 -0.31 -3.73
N ILE A 108 19.53 0.84 -3.23
CA ILE A 108 18.58 0.95 -2.13
C ILE A 108 17.17 0.73 -2.69
N GLN A 109 16.48 -0.27 -2.16
CA GLN A 109 15.11 -0.58 -2.53
C GLN A 109 14.14 0.40 -1.86
N ALA A 110 13.15 0.84 -2.64
CA ALA A 110 12.00 1.59 -2.13
C ALA A 110 11.20 0.72 -1.15
N ARG A 111 10.54 1.36 -0.19
CA ARG A 111 9.68 0.69 0.80
C ARG A 111 8.29 1.32 0.81
N TYR A 112 7.31 0.49 1.16
CA TYR A 112 5.90 0.85 1.11
C TYR A 112 5.14 0.45 2.37
N ALA A 113 4.00 1.11 2.60
CA ALA A 113 3.03 0.80 3.65
C ALA A 113 1.61 0.71 3.07
N LEU A 114 0.85 -0.26 3.55
CA LEU A 114 -0.60 -0.29 3.42
C LEU A 114 -1.19 0.72 4.41
N THR A 115 -2.02 1.64 3.91
CA THR A 115 -2.37 2.86 4.67
C THR A 115 -3.41 2.62 5.77
N TRP A 116 -4.17 1.52 5.71
CA TRP A 116 -5.16 1.18 6.73
C TRP A 116 -4.63 0.29 7.85
N LEU A 117 -3.34 -0.05 7.80
CA LEU A 117 -2.66 -0.83 8.82
C LEU A 117 -1.64 0.06 9.55
N PRO A 118 -1.40 -0.15 10.85
CA PRO A 118 -0.31 0.53 11.55
C PRO A 118 1.03 0.20 10.89
N THR A 119 2.00 1.09 11.01
CA THR A 119 3.37 0.84 10.53
C THR A 119 4.26 0.40 11.67
N GLY A 120 5.20 -0.51 11.43
CA GLY A 120 6.22 -0.97 12.38
C GLY A 120 5.70 -1.60 13.68
N VAL A 121 6.64 -1.93 14.57
CA VAL A 121 6.37 -2.37 15.94
C VAL A 121 6.67 -1.20 16.89
N TRP A 122 5.85 -1.04 17.93
CA TRP A 122 6.05 -0.04 18.98
C TRP A 122 7.47 -0.18 19.60
N PRO A 123 8.18 0.93 19.94
CA PRO A 123 7.76 2.34 19.93
C PRO A 123 8.01 3.08 18.61
N GLY A 124 8.61 2.43 17.60
CA GLY A 124 8.92 3.05 16.30
C GLY A 124 7.75 3.06 15.32
N GLY A 125 6.65 2.37 15.66
CA GLY A 125 5.47 2.27 14.83
C GLY A 125 4.55 3.49 14.88
N GLY A 126 3.81 3.73 13.79
CA GLY A 126 2.81 4.79 13.67
C GLY A 126 1.39 4.23 13.45
N PRO A 127 0.34 4.97 13.86
CA PRO A 127 -1.04 4.55 13.59
C PRO A 127 -1.31 4.44 12.09
N ALA A 128 -2.35 3.68 11.73
CA ALA A 128 -2.84 3.65 10.36
C ALA A 128 -3.24 5.06 9.91
N THR A 129 -2.83 5.45 8.71
CA THR A 129 -3.03 6.82 8.20
C THR A 129 -4.33 6.96 7.41
N HIS A 130 -4.88 5.85 6.93
CA HIS A 130 -6.16 5.78 6.24
C HIS A 130 -6.27 6.73 5.03
N ASP A 131 -5.19 6.94 4.28
CA ASP A 131 -5.14 7.87 3.13
C ASP A 131 -6.28 7.64 2.13
N TRP A 132 -6.74 6.40 1.96
CA TRP A 132 -7.86 6.06 1.08
C TRP A 132 -9.19 6.71 1.50
N ILE A 133 -9.40 6.97 2.80
CA ILE A 133 -10.57 7.69 3.31
C ILE A 133 -10.48 9.16 2.93
N GLU A 134 -9.29 9.77 3.08
CA GLU A 134 -9.07 11.17 2.68
C GLU A 134 -9.29 11.38 1.19
N VAL A 135 -8.81 10.42 0.36
CA VAL A 135 -9.05 10.44 -1.09
C VAL A 135 -10.55 10.34 -1.38
N LEU A 136 -11.28 9.45 -0.72
CA LEU A 136 -12.73 9.33 -0.92
C LEU A 136 -13.49 10.60 -0.53
N ASP A 137 -13.16 11.22 0.60
CA ASP A 137 -13.76 12.48 1.03
C ASP A 137 -13.49 13.59 0.00
N ARG A 138 -12.25 13.67 -0.50
CA ARG A 138 -11.87 14.62 -1.57
C ARG A 138 -12.68 14.39 -2.85
N LEU A 139 -12.88 13.13 -3.26
CA LEU A 139 -13.68 12.81 -4.43
C LEU A 139 -15.16 13.16 -4.23
N GLY A 140 -15.70 12.91 -3.04
CA GLY A 140 -17.07 13.30 -2.68
C GLY A 140 -17.27 14.82 -2.80
N LYS A 141 -16.34 15.61 -2.26
CA LYS A 141 -16.33 17.09 -2.37
C LYS A 141 -16.20 17.58 -3.82
N ALA A 142 -15.53 16.81 -4.67
CA ALA A 142 -15.40 17.10 -6.10
C ALA A 142 -16.58 16.59 -6.95
N GLY A 143 -17.64 16.04 -6.33
CA GLY A 143 -18.81 15.51 -7.05
C GLY A 143 -18.55 14.18 -7.79
N ILE A 144 -17.47 13.47 -7.46
CA ILE A 144 -17.12 12.18 -8.05
C ILE A 144 -17.73 11.07 -7.18
N GLY A 145 -18.91 10.59 -7.58
CA GLY A 145 -19.69 9.60 -6.82
C GLY A 145 -19.80 8.22 -7.44
N SER A 146 -19.40 8.06 -8.72
CA SER A 146 -19.50 6.79 -9.44
C SER A 146 -18.13 6.16 -9.75
N VAL A 147 -18.11 4.85 -9.96
CA VAL A 147 -16.88 4.13 -10.38
C VAL A 147 -16.40 4.62 -11.74
N ALA A 148 -17.29 4.97 -12.67
CA ALA A 148 -16.93 5.50 -13.97
C ALA A 148 -16.19 6.84 -13.86
N GLN A 149 -16.72 7.77 -13.06
CA GLN A 149 -16.04 9.05 -12.79
C GLN A 149 -14.70 8.83 -12.06
N ALA A 150 -14.66 7.92 -11.08
CA ALA A 150 -13.43 7.58 -10.39
C ALA A 150 -12.35 7.00 -11.33
N LYS A 151 -12.73 6.18 -12.32
CA LYS A 151 -11.80 5.69 -13.35
C LYS A 151 -11.24 6.81 -14.23
N LEU A 152 -12.09 7.77 -14.62
CA LEU A 152 -11.67 8.94 -15.40
C LEU A 152 -10.71 9.82 -14.60
N TRP A 153 -11.04 10.10 -13.34
CA TRP A 153 -10.17 10.82 -12.41
C TRP A 153 -8.83 10.10 -12.23
N LEU A 154 -8.85 8.80 -11.95
CA LEU A 154 -7.65 8.00 -11.71
C LEU A 154 -6.72 8.00 -12.93
N ARG A 155 -7.30 7.89 -14.14
CA ARG A 155 -6.55 8.00 -15.39
C ARG A 155 -5.83 9.36 -15.49
N ALA A 156 -6.52 10.46 -15.19
CA ALA A 156 -5.94 11.80 -15.23
C ALA A 156 -4.80 12.00 -14.20
N GLU A 157 -4.96 11.47 -12.98
CA GLU A 157 -3.91 11.49 -11.94
C GLU A 157 -2.65 10.74 -12.39
N VAL A 158 -2.83 9.56 -12.97
CA VAL A 158 -1.75 8.70 -13.48
C VAL A 158 -1.04 9.32 -14.68
N GLU A 159 -1.78 9.95 -15.60
CA GLU A 159 -1.21 10.69 -16.72
C GLU A 159 -0.36 11.87 -16.21
N THR A 160 -0.82 12.57 -15.18
CA THR A 160 -0.06 13.64 -14.51
C THR A 160 1.23 13.10 -13.87
N PHE A 161 1.15 11.94 -13.21
CA PHE A 161 2.31 11.23 -12.64
C PHE A 161 3.33 10.75 -13.69
N SER A 162 2.85 10.47 -14.91
CA SER A 162 3.69 10.04 -16.02
C SER A 162 4.39 11.22 -16.72
N ARG A 163 3.73 12.39 -16.75
CA ARG A 163 4.24 13.62 -17.36
C ARG A 163 5.24 14.37 -16.48
N SER A 164 5.23 14.17 -15.16
CA SER A 164 6.27 14.72 -14.29
C SER A 164 7.62 14.06 -14.59
N LYS A 165 8.51 14.82 -15.26
CA LYS A 165 9.88 14.42 -15.61
C LYS A 165 10.61 13.76 -14.43
N PRO A 166 11.51 12.77 -14.67
CA PRO A 166 12.53 12.39 -13.70
C PRO A 166 13.67 13.41 -13.75
N ALA A 167 13.38 14.67 -13.38
CA ALA A 167 14.43 15.61 -13.01
C ALA A 167 14.53 15.55 -11.49
N GLY A 168 15.75 15.55 -10.93
CA GLY A 168 16.04 15.41 -9.51
C GLY A 168 15.42 16.48 -8.60
N GLN A 169 14.09 16.48 -8.50
CA GLN A 169 13.30 17.38 -7.70
C GLN A 169 12.64 16.58 -6.60
N LYS A 170 13.03 16.92 -5.36
CA LYS A 170 12.34 16.55 -4.13
C LYS A 170 10.84 16.58 -4.38
N GLN A 171 10.22 15.41 -4.37
CA GLN A 171 8.76 15.31 -4.46
C GLN A 171 8.20 16.23 -3.38
N LYS A 172 7.52 17.31 -3.77
CA LYS A 172 6.72 18.09 -2.82
C LYS A 172 5.58 17.18 -2.40
N LEU A 173 5.86 16.41 -1.35
CA LEU A 173 4.88 15.65 -0.58
C LEU A 173 3.76 16.61 -0.19
N ALA A 174 2.50 16.16 -0.32
CA ALA A 174 1.35 16.87 0.23
C ALA A 174 1.65 17.27 1.69
N PRO A 175 1.19 18.43 2.18
CA PRO A 175 1.69 19.05 3.41
C PRO A 175 1.56 18.20 4.69
N HIS A 176 0.78 17.11 4.68
CA HIS A 176 0.64 16.17 5.80
C HIS A 176 1.65 15.01 5.79
N LEU A 177 2.52 14.91 4.78
CA LEU A 177 3.59 13.91 4.68
C LEU A 177 4.94 14.58 5.02
N LYS A 178 5.04 15.20 6.19
CA LYS A 178 6.34 15.57 6.75
C LYS A 178 6.91 14.33 7.43
N ILE A 179 8.02 13.84 6.90
CA ILE A 179 8.86 12.82 7.55
C ILE A 179 9.05 13.24 9.01
N VAL A 180 8.52 12.44 9.95
CA VAL A 180 8.87 12.56 11.36
C VAL A 180 10.35 12.24 11.44
N ARG A 181 11.20 13.27 11.53
CA ARG A 181 12.59 13.09 11.91
C ARG A 181 12.60 12.70 13.37
N THR A 182 12.79 11.43 13.67
CA THR A 182 13.18 11.00 15.02
C THR A 182 14.61 11.48 15.24
N SER A 183 14.77 12.65 15.85
CA SER A 183 16.04 13.08 16.42
C SER A 183 16.33 12.21 17.63
N ASN A 184 17.27 11.27 17.47
CA ASN A 184 17.87 10.52 18.57
C ASN A 184 19.32 10.97 18.70
N GLU A 185 19.58 11.98 19.53
CA GLU A 185 20.91 12.28 20.05
C GLU A 185 20.82 12.48 21.56
N GLY A 186 20.58 11.37 22.27
CA GLY A 186 21.05 11.21 23.63
C GLY A 186 22.57 11.01 23.59
N ARG A 187 23.33 12.09 23.79
CA ARG A 187 24.78 12.01 23.92
C ARG A 187 25.10 11.71 25.39
N VAL A 188 25.59 10.48 25.59
CA VAL A 188 26.39 10.08 26.75
C VAL A 188 27.56 11.06 26.91
N ARG A 189 27.63 11.75 28.05
CA ARG A 189 28.84 11.97 28.87
C ARG A 189 28.40 12.25 30.30
#